data_AF-A0A1C9HXF6-F1
#
_entry.id   AF-A0A1C9HXF6-F1
#
_cell.length_a   1.000
_cell.length_b   1.000
_cell.length_c   1.000
_cell.angle_alpha   90.00
_cell.angle_beta   90.00
_cell.angle_gamma   90.00
#
_symmetry.space_group_name_H-M   'P 1'
#
loop_
_entity.id
_entity.type
_entity.pdbx_description
1 polymer ?
#
loop_
_entity_poly.entity_id
_entity_poly.type
_entity_poly.pdbx_seq_one_letter_code
_entity_poly.pdbx_strand_id
1 'polypeptide(L)' 'MLPDSSTFTILARLGLSDLVTGYGLVDTRTSYYLKQGRFADYMLVTPEVKVAKFEVVVAPEVSDHRALLLDIG' A
#
# COMPACT_ATOMS: atom_id res chain seq x y z
N MET A 1 2.24 10.93 2.53
CA MET A 1 3.47 10.35 3.10
C MET A 1 4.22 9.67 1.97
N LEU A 2 5.52 9.91 1.83
CA LEU A 2 6.35 9.16 0.87
C LEU A 2 6.80 7.83 1.50
N PRO A 3 7.09 6.79 0.70
CA PRO A 3 7.54 5.48 1.20
C PRO A 3 8.81 5.53 2.05
N ASP A 4 9.68 6.51 1.80
CA ASP A 4 10.94 6.74 2.51
C ASP A 4 10.78 7.60 3.79
N SER A 5 9.54 7.92 4.16
CA SER A 5 9.25 8.65 5.39
C SER A 5 9.72 7.89 6.63
N SER A 6 10.27 8.63 7.61
CA SER A 6 10.67 8.10 8.92
C SER A 6 9.54 7.39 9.67
N THR A 7 8.28 7.68 9.33
CA THR A 7 7.11 6.98 9.86
C THR A 7 7.19 5.48 9.62
N PHE A 8 7.60 5.02 8.43
CA PHE A 8 7.71 3.59 8.13
C PHE A 8 8.81 2.93 8.97
N THR A 9 9.94 3.61 9.17
CA THR A 9 10.99 3.12 10.07
C THR A 9 10.51 2.98 11.51
N ILE A 10 9.70 3.92 12.00
CA ILE A 10 9.13 3.84 13.35
C ILE A 10 8.15 2.68 13.47
N LEU A 11 7.23 2.52 12.50
CA LEU A 11 6.23 1.46 12.50
C LEU A 11 6.87 0.07 12.34
N ALA A 12 7.92 -0.05 11.53
CA ALA A 12 8.70 -1.28 11.38
C ALA A 12 9.35 -1.73 12.71
N ARG A 13 9.79 -0.79 13.56
CA ARG A 13 10.32 -1.12 14.90
C ARG A 13 9.26 -1.67 15.84
N LEU A 14 7.98 -1.40 15.57
CA LEU A 14 6.84 -1.98 16.29
C LEU A 14 6.40 -3.33 15.70
N GLY A 15 7.11 -3.85 14.69
CA GLY A 15 6.82 -5.12 14.04
C GLY A 15 5.85 -5.04 12.87
N LEU A 16 5.45 -3.84 12.43
CA LEU A 16 4.55 -3.68 11.29
C LEU A 16 5.30 -3.75 9.96
N SER A 17 4.72 -4.45 8.99
CA SER A 17 5.24 -4.52 7.62
C SER A 17 4.27 -3.89 6.64
N ASP A 18 4.75 -2.98 5.78
CA ASP A 18 3.94 -2.40 4.70
C ASP A 18 3.87 -3.34 3.50
N LEU A 19 2.65 -3.72 3.13
CA LEU A 19 2.39 -4.60 2.00
C LEU A 19 2.54 -3.88 0.66
N VAL A 20 2.33 -2.57 0.57
CA VAL A 20 2.42 -1.85 -0.70
C VAL A 20 3.86 -1.84 -1.20
N THR A 21 4.76 -1.26 -0.40
CA THR A 21 6.18 -1.18 -0.78
C THR A 21 6.87 -2.53 -0.65
N GLY A 22 6.47 -3.37 0.31
CA GLY A 22 7.01 -4.72 0.52
C GLY A 22 6.76 -5.67 -0.66
N TYR A 23 5.66 -5.52 -1.39
CA TYR A 23 5.38 -6.26 -2.63
C TYR A 23 5.96 -5.59 -3.89
N GLY A 24 6.78 -4.55 -3.74
CA GLY A 24 7.42 -3.84 -4.86
C GLY A 24 6.47 -2.97 -5.68
N LEU A 25 5.30 -2.65 -5.14
CA LEU A 25 4.32 -1.81 -5.84
C LEU A 25 4.74 -0.35 -5.76
N VAL A 26 4.54 0.37 -6.87
CA VAL A 26 5.02 1.75 -7.04
C VAL A 26 3.91 2.79 -7.20
N ASP A 27 2.65 2.35 -7.17
CA ASP A 27 1.51 3.20 -7.54
C ASP A 27 0.19 2.73 -6.90
N THR A 28 -0.39 3.57 -6.05
CA THR A 28 -1.73 3.41 -5.46
C THR A 28 -2.69 4.51 -5.90
N ARG A 29 -2.36 5.24 -6.97
CA ARG A 29 -3.21 6.24 -7.62
C ARG A 29 -3.74 5.74 -8.96
N THR A 30 -4.85 6.29 -9.42
CA THR A 30 -5.41 6.00 -10.75
C THR A 30 -4.99 7.05 -11.79
N SER A 31 -5.60 7.01 -12.97
CA SER A 31 -5.43 8.03 -14.00
C SER A 31 -6.00 9.41 -13.61
N TYR A 32 -6.91 9.48 -12.64
CA TYR A 32 -7.49 10.75 -12.19
C TYR A 32 -6.50 11.62 -11.38
N TYR A 33 -5.39 11.06 -10.92
CA TYR A 33 -4.33 11.78 -10.21
C TYR A 33 -3.17 12.14 -11.14
N LEU A 34 -3.07 13.43 -11.48
CA LEU A 34 -2.12 13.95 -12.47
C LEU A 34 -0.81 14.49 -11.88
N LYS A 35 -0.65 14.51 -10.55
CA LYS A 35 0.54 15.05 -9.88
C LYS A 35 1.64 13.99 -9.76
N GLN A 36 2.88 14.46 -9.54
CA GLN A 36 4.00 13.58 -9.20
C GLN A 36 3.81 12.93 -7.82
N GLY A 37 4.46 11.79 -7.61
CA GLY A 37 4.31 10.97 -6.40
C GLY A 37 3.00 10.20 -6.42
N ARG A 38 3.08 8.89 -6.65
CA ARG A 38 1.91 8.05 -6.91
C ARG A 38 1.50 7.15 -5.75
N PHE A 39 2.00 7.42 -4.55
CA PHE A 39 1.58 6.73 -3.34
C PHE A 39 0.50 7.54 -2.61
N ALA A 40 -0.70 6.99 -2.58
CA ALA A 40 -1.87 7.51 -1.91
C ALA A 40 -2.13 6.77 -0.59
N ASP A 41 -2.09 5.45 -0.68
CA ASP A 41 -2.46 4.51 0.38
C ASP A 41 -1.34 3.51 0.66
N TYR A 42 -1.35 3.00 1.89
CA TYR A 42 -0.44 1.97 2.41
C TYR A 42 -1.26 1.00 3.27
N MET A 43 -0.77 -0.24 3.40
CA MET A 43 -1.42 -1.24 4.25
C MET A 43 -0.35 -1.91 5.11
N LEU A 44 -0.34 -1.59 6.40
CA LEU A 44 0.60 -2.18 7.34
C LEU A 44 -0.07 -3.33 8.11
N VAL A 45 0.62 -4.46 8.21
CA VAL A 45 0.15 -5.65 8.93
C VAL A 45 1.10 -6.04 10.05
N THR A 46 0.57 -6.66 11.11
CA THR A 46 1.37 -7.28 12.17
C THR A 46 1.83 -8.69 11.74
N PRO A 47 2.85 -9.28 12.40
CA PRO A 47 3.41 -10.58 12.01
C PRO A 47 2.41 -11.75 12.06
N GLU A 48 1.32 -11.62 12.82
CA GLU A 48 0.29 -12.65 12.98
C GLU A 48 -0.67 -12.73 11.79
N VAL A 49 -0.72 -11.70 10.95
CA VAL A 49 -1.58 -11.68 9.76
C VAL A 49 -0.95 -12.53 8.66
N LYS A 50 -1.58 -13.66 8.33
CA LYS A 50 -1.19 -14.49 7.20
C LYS A 50 -1.75 -13.94 5.90
N VAL A 51 -0.93 -13.24 5.14
CA VAL A 51 -1.30 -12.71 3.82
C VAL A 51 -1.36 -13.86 2.81
N ALA A 52 -2.56 -14.21 2.36
CA ALA A 52 -2.76 -15.18 1.28
C ALA A 52 -2.55 -14.53 -0.09
N LYS A 53 -3.07 -13.32 -0.28
CA LYS A 53 -2.89 -12.50 -1.49
C LYS A 53 -2.99 -11.02 -1.14
N PHE A 54 -2.18 -10.19 -1.78
CA PHE A 54 -2.31 -8.75 -1.74
C PHE A 54 -2.26 -8.17 -3.16
N GLU A 55 -3.19 -7.27 -3.47
CA GLU A 55 -3.32 -6.67 -4.80
C GLU A 55 -3.74 -5.20 -4.71
N VAL A 56 -3.19 -4.37 -5.59
CA VAL A 56 -3.69 -3.02 -5.86
C VAL A 56 -4.61 -3.10 -7.07
N VAL A 57 -5.91 -2.89 -6.87
CA VAL A 57 -6.93 -3.08 -7.90
C VAL A 57 -6.81 -1.97 -8.96
N VAL A 58 -6.59 -2.38 -10.21
CA VAL A 58 -6.34 -1.45 -11.33
C VAL A 58 -7.63 -0.95 -11.98
N ALA A 59 -8.66 -1.79 -12.09
CA ALA A 59 -9.90 -1.46 -12.79
C ALA A 59 -11.13 -2.11 -12.13
N PRO A 60 -12.32 -1.47 -12.22
CA PRO A 60 -12.56 -0.14 -12.80
C PRO A 60 -12.01 0.99 -11.91
N GLU A 61 -11.60 2.11 -12.52
CA GLU A 61 -11.20 3.32 -11.78
C GLU A 61 -12.44 4.10 -11.35
N VAL A 62 -12.67 4.20 -10.03
CA VAL A 62 -13.83 4.89 -9.44
C VAL A 62 -13.45 6.09 -8.57
N SER A 63 -12.15 6.27 -8.31
CA SER A 63 -11.55 7.31 -7.46
C SER A 63 -10.14 7.64 -7.97
N ASP A 64 -9.53 8.72 -7.50
CA ASP A 64 -8.12 9.02 -7.76
C ASP A 64 -7.15 8.10 -6.97
N HIS A 65 -7.68 7.36 -5.99
CA HIS A 65 -7.03 6.27 -5.25
C HIS A 65 -7.41 4.89 -5.83
N ARG A 66 -6.47 3.94 -5.81
CA ARG A 66 -6.75 2.52 -6.11
C ARG A 66 -7.16 1.79 -4.84
N ALA A 67 -8.11 0.87 -4.96
CA ALA A 67 -8.46 0.00 -3.84
C ALA A 67 -7.30 -0.97 -3.53
N LEU A 68 -7.04 -1.19 -2.24
CA LEU A 68 -6.12 -2.21 -1.75
C LEU A 68 -6.92 -3.44 -1.35
N LEU A 69 -6.64 -4.59 -1.96
CA LEU A 69 -7.31 -5.86 -1.68
C LEU A 69 -6.35 -6.80 -0.94
N LEU A 70 -6.79 -7.32 0.20
CA LEU A 70 -6.06 -8.28 1.01
C LEU A 70 -6.94 -9.51 1.24
N ASP A 71 -6.42 -10.67 0.85
CA ASP A 71 -6.96 -11.97 1.25
C ASP A 71 -6.08 -12.53 2.39
N ILE A 72 -6.73 -13.01 3.46
CA ILE A 72 -6.08 -13.55 4.66
C ILE A 72 -6.37 -15.05 4.76
N GLY A 73 -5.40 -15.85 5.23
CA GLY A 73 -5.51 -17.31 5.39
C GLY A 73 -5.19 -17.84 6.79
#